data_AF-A0A9D8PT05-F1
#
_entry.id   AF-A0A9D8PT05-F1
#
_cell.length_a   1.000
_cell.length_b   1.000
_cell.length_c   1.000
_cell.angle_alpha   90.00
_cell.angle_beta   90.00
_cell.angle_gamma   90.00
#
_symmetry.space_group_name_H-M   'P 1'
#
loop_
_entity.id
_entity.type
_entity.pdbx_description
1 polymer ?
#
loop_
_entity_poly.entity_id
_entity_poly.type
_entity_poly.pdbx_seq_one_letter_code
_entity_poly.pdbx_strand_id
1 'polypeptide(L)' 'VDAAYANPNPLPFSSAEATREGKVIKLFFELRAAGYNGSTYTLTYDPAADVLKGVYFQAVAQQKFDVHFTRAR' A
#
# COMPACT_ATOMS: atom_id res chain seq x y z
N VAL A 1 -6.76 9.88 2.67
CA VAL A 1 -7.19 9.08 1.48
C VAL A 1 -7.96 7.91 2.04
N ASP A 2 -9.10 7.59 1.44
CA ASP A 2 -9.85 6.40 1.85
C ASP A 2 -9.28 5.19 1.12
N ALA A 3 -8.96 4.13 1.87
CA ALA A 3 -8.39 2.90 1.33
C ALA A 3 -8.91 1.69 2.11
N ALA A 4 -9.00 0.55 1.43
CA ALA A 4 -9.38 -0.72 2.03
C ALA A 4 -8.46 -1.84 1.56
N TYR A 5 -8.16 -2.78 2.46
CA TYR A 5 -7.40 -3.98 2.12
C TYR A 5 -8.35 -5.08 1.62
N ALA A 6 -8.17 -5.53 0.37
CA ALA A 6 -9.05 -6.49 -0.28
C ALA A 6 -8.46 -7.90 -0.32
N ASN A 7 -8.40 -8.59 0.83
CA ASN A 7 -7.93 -9.98 0.90
C ASN A 7 -8.47 -10.71 2.14
N PRO A 8 -9.06 -11.90 1.98
CA PRO A 8 -10.50 -12.12 1.70
C PRO A 8 -11.47 -11.40 2.65
N ASN A 9 -11.03 -10.92 3.82
CA ASN A 9 -11.84 -10.10 4.72
C ASN A 9 -11.27 -8.68 4.76
N PRO A 10 -12.11 -7.63 4.65
CA PRO A 10 -11.63 -6.26 4.71
C PRO A 10 -10.97 -5.97 6.06
N LEU A 11 -9.74 -5.47 6.01
CA LEU A 11 -9.02 -4.97 7.19
C LEU A 11 -8.94 -3.45 7.11
N PRO A 12 -9.26 -2.73 8.20
CA PRO A 12 -9.04 -1.29 8.25
C PRO A 12 -7.53 -1.01 8.25
N PHE A 13 -7.12 0.02 7.52
CA PHE A 13 -5.78 0.58 7.68
C PHE A 13 -5.72 1.41 8.96
N SER A 14 -4.61 1.31 9.69
CA SER A 14 -4.34 2.20 10.83
C SER A 14 -3.85 3.57 10.37
N SER A 15 -3.15 3.60 9.23
CA SER A 15 -2.83 4.85 8.53
C SER A 15 -2.98 4.65 7.01
N ALA A 16 -3.50 5.68 6.36
CA ALA A 16 -3.64 5.77 4.91
C ALA A 16 -3.33 7.22 4.48
N GLU A 17 -2.15 7.42 3.92
CA GLU A 17 -1.60 8.73 3.59
C GLU A 17 -1.26 8.82 2.10
N ALA A 18 -1.58 9.98 1.51
CA ALA A 18 -1.16 10.34 0.16
C ALA A 18 -0.38 11.64 0.25
N THR A 19 0.83 11.64 -0.29
CA THR A 19 1.66 12.84 -0.40
C THR A 19 2.01 13.08 -1.86
N ARG A 20 2.33 14.33 -2.16
CA ARG A 20 2.77 14.74 -3.49
C ARG A 20 4.14 15.38 -3.39
N GLU A 21 5.11 14.79 -4.05
CA GLU A 21 6.46 15.30 -4.18
C GLU A 21 6.68 15.75 -5.63
N GLY A 22 6.53 17.06 -5.87
CA GLY A 22 6.54 17.63 -7.21
C GLY A 22 5.40 17.05 -8.08
N LYS A 23 5.75 16.25 -9.09
CA LYS A 23 4.79 15.58 -9.98
C LYS A 23 4.49 14.12 -9.56
N VAL A 24 5.17 13.63 -8.53
CA VAL A 24 5.06 12.24 -8.08
C VAL A 24 4.05 12.14 -6.95
N ILE A 25 3.09 11.22 -7.06
CA ILE A 25 2.17 10.88 -5.96
C ILE A 25 2.76 9.67 -5.24
N LYS A 26 2.92 9.79 -3.92
CA LYS A 26 3.34 8.71 -3.03
C LYS A 26 2.20 8.34 -2.11
N LEU A 27 2.12 7.06 -1.79
CA LEU A 27 1.11 6.51 -0.89
C LEU A 27 1.80 5.67 0.18
N PHE A 28 1.33 5.83 1.40
CA PHE A 28 1.74 5.03 2.54
C PHE A 28 0.50 4.44 3.21
N PHE A 29 0.57 3.14 3.50
CA PHE A 29 -0.48 2.44 4.23
C PHE A 29 0.13 1.58 5.32
N GLU A 30 -0.45 1.60 6.52
CA GLU A 30 -0.08 0.71 7.63
C GLU A 30 -1.28 -0.17 8.02
N LEU A 31 -1.01 -1.47 8.18
CA LEU A 31 -1.98 -2.45 8.67
C LEU A 31 -1.73 -2.74 10.16
N ARG A 32 -2.80 -2.67 10.97
CA ARG A 32 -2.80 -3.14 12.37
C ARG A 32 -3.90 -4.15 12.59
N ALA A 33 -3.67 -5.36 12.09
CA ALA A 33 -4.54 -6.52 12.28
C ALA A 33 -3.70 -7.75 12.63
N ALA A 34 -4.31 -8.75 13.27
CA ALA A 34 -3.63 -10.00 13.60
C ALA A 34 -2.99 -10.62 12.35
N GLY A 35 -1.71 -10.98 12.43
CA GLY A 35 -0.91 -11.48 11.30
C GLY A 35 -0.32 -10.42 10.37
N TYR A 36 -0.74 -9.15 10.49
CA TYR A 36 -0.29 -8.03 9.68
C TYR A 36 0.22 -6.84 10.49
N ASN A 37 0.20 -6.93 11.82
CA ASN A 37 0.47 -5.79 12.70
C ASN A 37 1.83 -5.14 12.41
N GLY A 38 1.80 -3.89 11.94
CA GLY A 38 2.98 -3.11 11.53
C GLY A 38 3.43 -3.36 10.08
N SER A 39 2.68 -4.13 9.29
CA SER A 39 2.96 -4.32 7.87
C SER A 39 2.60 -3.06 7.10
N THR A 40 3.41 -2.71 6.10
CA THR A 40 3.26 -1.44 5.39
C THR A 40 3.30 -1.61 3.88
N TYR A 41 2.63 -0.70 3.20
CA TYR A 41 2.80 -0.46 1.77
C TYR A 41 3.40 0.93 1.58
N THR A 42 4.50 0.99 0.84
CA THR A 42 5.08 2.27 0.37
C THR A 42 5.05 2.25 -1.15
N LEU A 43 4.17 3.04 -1.74
CA LEU A 43 3.86 3.00 -3.16
C LEU A 43 4.08 4.36 -3.82
N THR A 44 4.40 4.34 -5.10
CA THR A 44 4.47 5.49 -5.99
C THR A 44 3.53 5.26 -7.17
N TYR A 45 2.77 6.30 -7.53
CA TYR A 45 1.95 6.26 -8.74
C TYR A 45 2.77 6.58 -9.98
N ASP A 46 2.71 5.67 -10.94
CA ASP A 46 3.27 5.81 -12.29
C ASP A 46 2.14 6.17 -13.26
N PRO A 47 2.03 7.44 -13.68
CA PRO A 47 0.95 7.88 -14.56
C PRO A 47 1.09 7.38 -16.00
N ALA A 48 2.29 6.96 -16.42
CA ALA A 48 2.50 6.48 -17.79
C ALA A 48 1.92 5.07 -17.98
N ALA A 49 1.94 4.27 -16.92
CA ALA A 49 1.43 2.90 -16.91
C ALA A 49 0.09 2.74 -16.16
N ASP A 50 -0.43 3.80 -15.52
CA ASP A 50 -1.63 3.79 -14.64
C ASP A 50 -1.56 2.70 -13.55
N VAL A 51 -0.45 2.68 -12.82
CA VAL A 51 -0.15 1.68 -11.78
C VAL A 51 0.43 2.30 -10.53
N LEU A 52 0.15 1.68 -9.38
CA LEU A 52 0.90 1.91 -8.15
C LEU A 52 2.00 0.87 -8.05
N LYS A 53 3.24 1.28 -7.80
CA LYS A 53 4.39 0.37 -7.67
C LYS A 53 5.15 0.68 -6.39
N GLY A 54 5.71 -0.33 -5.75
CA GLY A 54 6.58 -0.12 -4.60
C GLY A 54 6.76 -1.39 -3.79
N VAL A 55 6.87 -1.24 -2.48
CA VAL A 55 7.23 -2.34 -1.58
C VAL A 55 6.10 -2.58 -0.59
N TYR A 56 5.76 -3.86 -0.43
CA TYR A 56 5.04 -4.37 0.72
C TYR A 56 6.03 -4.93 1.74
N PHE A 57 6.02 -4.40 2.95
CA PHE A 57 6.75 -4.95 4.09
C PHE A 57 5.81 -5.79 4.94
N GLN A 58 6.06 -7.09 5.02
CA GLN A 58 5.34 -8.03 5.87
C GLN A 58 6.07 -8.10 7.22
N ALA A 59 5.45 -7.56 8.27
CA ALA A 59 6.12 -7.33 9.54
C ALA A 59 6.33 -8.61 10.38
N VAL A 60 5.48 -9.63 10.24
CA VAL A 60 5.57 -10.85 11.07
C VAL A 60 6.75 -11.74 10.66
N ALA A 61 6.97 -11.88 9.36
CA ALA A 61 8.04 -12.63 8.71
C ALA A 61 9.27 -11.75 8.41
N GLN A 62 9.17 -10.43 8.62
CA GLN A 62 10.25 -9.46 8.36
C GLN A 62 10.73 -9.50 6.89
N GLN A 63 9.80 -9.63 5.96
CA GLN A 63 10.09 -9.77 4.53
C GLN A 63 9.58 -8.56 3.74
N LYS A 64 10.25 -8.29 2.61
CA LYS A 64 9.87 -7.25 1.67
C LYS A 64 9.55 -7.88 0.33
N PHE A 65 8.48 -7.40 -0.29
CA PHE A 65 8.02 -7.84 -1.59
C PHE A 65 7.84 -6.64 -2.49
N ASP A 66 8.38 -6.69 -3.70
CA ASP A 66 8.03 -5.74 -4.74
C ASP A 66 6.61 -6.04 -5.21
N VAL A 67 5.77 -5.01 -5.21
CA VAL A 67 4.35 -5.12 -5.54
C VAL A 67 3.97 -4.05 -6.56
N HIS A 68 2.99 -4.38 -7.38
CA HIS A 68 2.29 -3.40 -8.20
C HIS A 68 0.77 -3.64 -8.16
N PHE A 69 0.02 -2.55 -8.25
CA PHE A 69 -1.43 -2.57 -8.33
C PHE A 69 -1.85 -1.89 -9.63
N THR A 70 -2.72 -2.56 -10.37
CA THR A 70 -3.39 -2.02 -11.56
C THR A 70 -4.79 -1.56 -11.19
N ARG A 71 -5.29 -0.54 -11.89
CA ARG A 71 -6.67 -0.09 -11.74
C ARG A 71 -7.65 -1.24 -12.04
N ALA A 72 -8.52 -1.57 -11.09
CA ALA A 72 -9.62 -2.50 -11.32
C ALA A 72 -10.65 -1.86 -12.27
N ARG A 73 -11.26 -2.68 -13.13
CA ARG A 73 -12.31 -2.25 -14.07
C ARG A 73 -13.68 -2.28 -13.42
#